data_AF-A0A939AIS7-F1
#
_entry.id   AF-A0A939AIS7-F1
#
_cell.length_a   1.000
_cell.length_b   1.000
_cell.length_c   1.000
_cell.angle_alpha   90.00
_cell.angle_beta   90.00
_cell.angle_gamma   90.00
#
_symmetry.space_group_name_H-M   'P 1'
#
loop_
_entity.id
_entity.type
_entity.pdbx_description
1 polymer ?
#
loop_
_entity_poly.entity_id
_entity_poly.type
_entity_poly.pdbx_seq_one_letter_code
_entity_poly.pdbx_strand_id
1 'polypeptide(L)'
;MACLENLQPPASLRGVIPGSLVTVENVKWFGSNAIELTYKTPAGKLGNELLYRHDEARIEIVEQGRPWGFDGDGQLFRLVSEAHRIRLAHLFDPVLAVHTSMVDPLPHQITAVYESMLPRQPLRFLLADDPGAGKTIMAGLLIKELIARGDLQRCLVVCPGSLAEQWQDELYRRFHLPFEILTNDKLEAARTGNWFLETNLVIARLDKLSRNEDVQAKLAAPDCRWDLIVCDEAHKMSATFFGGEIKYTKRYRLGQL
;
A
#
# COMPACT_ATOMS: atom_id res chain seq x y z
N MET A 1 -5.77 -6.61 31.57
CA MET A 1 -6.56 -7.82 31.94
C MET A 1 -6.80 -7.77 33.43
N ALA A 2 -8.06 -7.86 33.86
CA ALA A 2 -8.43 -7.77 35.26
C ALA A 2 -8.69 -9.17 35.86
N CYS A 3 -8.09 -9.46 37.02
CA CYS A 3 -8.42 -10.67 37.79
C CYS A 3 -9.70 -10.40 38.61
N LEU A 4 -10.53 -11.43 38.85
CA LEU A 4 -11.76 -11.27 39.65
C LEU A 4 -11.49 -10.74 41.06
N GLU A 5 -10.31 -11.01 41.62
CA GLU A 5 -9.84 -10.50 42.91
C GLU A 5 -9.72 -8.97 42.97
N ASN A 6 -9.48 -8.33 41.83
CA ASN A 6 -9.28 -6.88 41.72
C ASN A 6 -10.60 -6.12 41.56
N LEU A 7 -11.73 -6.82 41.47
CA LEU A 7 -13.06 -6.22 41.35
C LEU A 7 -13.57 -5.84 42.75
N GLN A 8 -13.29 -4.60 43.15
CA GLN A 8 -13.77 -4.04 44.42
C GLN A 8 -14.58 -2.76 44.18
N PRO A 9 -15.67 -2.51 44.92
CA PRO A 9 -16.33 -1.21 44.92
C PRO A 9 -15.38 -0.12 45.44
N PRO A 10 -15.34 1.10 44.86
CA PRO A 10 -16.13 1.61 43.73
C PRO A 10 -15.36 1.62 42.38
N ALA A 11 -14.93 0.46 41.88
CA ALA A 11 -14.27 0.37 40.56
C ALA A 11 -15.25 0.59 39.38
N SER A 12 -14.74 1.06 38.24
CA SER A 12 -15.48 1.08 36.97
C SER A 12 -14.97 -0.03 36.05
N LEU A 13 -15.89 -0.73 35.39
CA LEU A 13 -15.61 -1.89 34.55
C LEU A 13 -16.13 -1.70 33.14
N ARG A 14 -15.38 -2.19 32.17
CA ARG A 14 -15.81 -2.41 30.78
C ARG A 14 -15.91 -3.91 30.52
N GLY A 15 -16.91 -4.32 29.72
CA GLY A 15 -17.05 -5.70 29.23
C GLY A 15 -18.16 -6.53 29.89
N VAL A 16 -18.78 -6.02 30.96
CA VAL A 16 -20.00 -6.61 31.57
C VAL A 16 -21.20 -6.41 30.65
N ILE A 17 -21.43 -5.17 30.22
CA ILE A 17 -22.38 -4.84 29.15
C ILE A 17 -21.60 -4.38 27.92
N PRO A 18 -21.87 -4.94 26.73
CA PRO A 18 -21.24 -4.48 25.49
C PRO A 18 -21.40 -2.97 25.29
N GLY A 19 -20.28 -2.28 25.08
CA GLY A 19 -20.26 -0.85 24.76
C GLY A 19 -20.58 0.11 25.92
N SER A 20 -20.70 -0.36 27.16
CA SER A 20 -20.98 0.48 28.33
C SER A 20 -19.96 0.29 29.45
N LEU A 21 -19.66 1.38 30.16
CA LEU A 21 -18.93 1.36 31.43
C LEU A 21 -19.95 1.19 32.56
N VAL A 22 -19.73 0.22 33.45
CA VAL A 22 -20.56 -0.01 34.63
C VAL A 22 -19.76 0.25 35.90
N THR A 23 -20.40 0.77 36.94
CA THR A 23 -19.77 0.98 38.25
C THR A 23 -20.09 -0.21 39.14
N VAL A 24 -19.07 -0.75 39.80
CA VAL A 24 -19.21 -1.85 40.75
C VAL A 24 -19.77 -1.31 42.06
N GLU A 25 -20.95 -1.81 42.44
CA GLU A 25 -21.59 -1.46 43.71
C GLU A 25 -21.31 -2.54 44.77
N ASN A 26 -21.32 -3.82 44.38
CA ASN A 26 -21.06 -4.93 45.29
C ASN A 26 -20.50 -6.16 44.55
N VAL A 27 -19.70 -6.96 45.25
CA VAL A 27 -19.15 -8.22 44.75
C VAL A 27 -19.32 -9.30 45.81
N LYS A 28 -20.00 -10.38 45.47
CA LYS A 28 -20.22 -11.52 46.35
C LYS A 28 -19.59 -12.78 45.78
N TRP A 29 -18.66 -13.37 46.52
CA TRP A 29 -17.96 -14.59 46.10
C TRP A 29 -18.81 -15.84 46.32
N PHE A 30 -18.79 -16.72 45.32
CA PHE A 30 -19.32 -18.09 45.39
C PHE A 30 -18.17 -19.07 45.20
N GLY A 31 -17.57 -19.49 46.32
CA GLY A 31 -16.33 -20.28 46.30
C GLY A 31 -15.15 -19.46 45.76
N SER A 32 -14.23 -20.10 45.04
CA SER A 32 -13.03 -19.46 44.46
C SER A 32 -13.13 -19.16 42.96
N ASN A 33 -14.22 -19.58 42.30
CA ASN A 33 -14.30 -19.66 40.84
C ASN A 33 -15.38 -18.76 40.23
N ALA A 34 -16.25 -18.16 41.05
CA ALA A 34 -17.34 -17.33 40.58
C ALA A 34 -17.63 -16.18 41.56
N ILE A 35 -18.05 -15.05 40.99
CA ILE A 35 -18.57 -13.90 41.73
C ILE A 35 -19.94 -13.50 41.18
N GLU A 36 -20.81 -13.03 42.06
CA GLU A 36 -21.99 -12.26 41.66
C GLU A 36 -21.64 -10.78 41.79
N LEU A 37 -21.63 -10.11 40.63
CA LEU A 37 -21.33 -8.69 40.50
C LEU A 37 -22.64 -7.91 40.45
N THR A 38 -22.86 -7.04 41.44
CA THR A 38 -23.89 -6.00 41.40
C THR A 38 -23.27 -4.73 40.83
N TYR A 39 -23.80 -4.25 39.72
CA TYR A 39 -23.28 -3.07 39.03
C TYR A 39 -24.37 -2.05 38.74
N LYS A 40 -23.96 -0.81 38.55
CA LYS A 40 -24.81 0.32 38.15
C LYS A 40 -24.39 0.81 36.76
N THR A 41 -25.37 0.91 35.87
CA THR A 41 -25.17 1.48 34.52
C THR A 41 -25.06 3.01 34.57
N PRO A 42 -24.57 3.67 33.49
CA PRO A 42 -24.53 5.14 33.42
C PRO A 42 -25.91 5.79 33.52
N ALA A 43 -26.96 5.08 33.12
CA ALA A 43 -28.36 5.49 33.27
C ALA A 43 -28.91 5.32 34.71
N GLY A 44 -28.08 4.89 35.65
CA GLY A 44 -28.44 4.70 37.06
C GLY A 44 -29.19 3.40 37.38
N LYS A 45 -29.43 2.54 36.39
CA LYS A 45 -30.10 1.24 36.60
C LYS A 45 -29.12 0.23 37.18
N LEU A 46 -29.53 -0.45 38.24
CA LEU A 46 -28.81 -1.58 38.84
C LEU A 46 -29.06 -2.88 38.07
N GLY A 47 -28.03 -3.70 37.96
CA GLY A 47 -28.07 -5.04 37.38
C GLY A 47 -27.16 -5.99 38.13
N ASN A 48 -27.45 -7.29 38.04
CA ASN A 48 -26.63 -8.35 38.60
C ASN A 48 -26.18 -9.28 37.48
N GLU A 49 -24.91 -9.67 37.50
CA GLU A 49 -24.38 -10.68 36.60
C GLU A 49 -23.44 -11.61 37.36
N LEU A 50 -23.50 -12.89 37.01
CA LEU A 50 -22.62 -13.90 37.59
C LEU A 50 -21.43 -14.10 36.66
N LEU A 51 -20.23 -13.87 37.18
CA LEU A 51 -18.97 -13.91 36.44
C LEU A 51 -18.11 -15.07 36.92
N TYR A 52 -17.51 -15.77 35.98
CA TYR A 52 -16.60 -16.88 36.23
C TYR A 52 -15.17 -16.54 35.79
N ARG A 53 -14.20 -17.38 36.15
CA ARG A 53 -12.79 -17.19 35.78
C ARG A 53 -12.54 -17.01 34.27
N HIS A 54 -13.33 -17.69 33.42
CA HIS A 54 -13.18 -17.54 31.97
C HIS A 54 -13.67 -16.16 31.46
N ASP A 55 -14.46 -15.44 32.26
CA ASP A 55 -14.92 -14.09 31.95
C ASP A 55 -13.88 -13.01 32.26
N GLU A 56 -12.79 -13.33 32.98
CA GLU A 56 -11.71 -12.38 33.26
C GLU A 56 -11.10 -11.80 31.97
N ALA A 57 -11.08 -12.59 30.89
CA ALA A 57 -10.53 -12.17 29.60
C ALA A 57 -11.35 -11.06 28.92
N ARG A 58 -12.67 -10.95 29.21
CA ARG A 58 -13.54 -9.92 28.63
C ARG A 58 -13.67 -8.66 29.50
N ILE A 59 -13.16 -8.70 30.74
CA ILE A 59 -13.34 -7.61 31.71
C ILE A 59 -12.06 -6.78 31.83
N GLU A 60 -12.25 -5.47 31.80
CA GLU A 60 -11.20 -4.50 32.00
C GLU A 60 -11.62 -3.50 33.08
N ILE A 61 -10.79 -3.36 34.13
CA ILE A 61 -10.95 -2.29 35.11
C ILE A 61 -10.47 -1.01 34.45
N VAL A 62 -11.37 -0.04 34.34
CA VAL A 62 -11.10 1.27 33.76
C VAL A 62 -11.05 2.25 34.92
N GLU A 63 -9.88 2.82 35.19
CA GLU A 63 -9.83 4.01 36.05
C GLU A 63 -10.66 5.11 35.40
N GLN A 64 -11.42 5.88 36.18
CA GLN A 64 -12.06 7.10 35.68
C GLN A 64 -10.96 8.13 35.33
N GLY A 65 -10.29 7.91 34.21
CA GLY A 65 -9.38 8.87 33.62
C GLY A 65 -10.16 10.11 33.24
N ARG A 66 -9.57 11.28 33.50
CA ARG A 66 -10.10 12.54 32.97
C ARG A 66 -10.14 12.41 31.44
N PRO A 67 -11.17 12.95 30.75
CA PRO A 67 -11.06 13.16 29.31
C PRO A 67 -9.75 13.91 29.06
N TRP A 68 -8.92 13.45 28.11
CA TRP A 68 -7.58 14.00 27.83
C TRP A 68 -6.53 13.75 28.93
N GLY A 69 -6.47 12.52 29.48
CA GLY A 69 -5.48 12.16 30.50
C GLY A 69 -4.02 12.30 30.07
N PHE A 70 -3.72 12.26 28.76
CA PHE A 70 -2.36 12.20 28.20
C PHE A 70 -1.48 11.10 28.85
N ASP A 71 -2.14 10.05 29.35
CA ASP A 71 -1.60 8.89 30.05
C ASP A 71 -1.22 7.74 29.11
N GLY A 72 -1.40 7.95 27.80
CA GLY A 72 -0.92 7.02 26.78
C GLY A 72 0.59 6.84 26.81
N ASP A 73 1.07 5.71 26.30
CA ASP A 73 2.49 5.42 26.22
C ASP A 73 3.23 6.48 25.37
N GLY A 74 4.04 7.31 26.04
CA GLY A 74 4.82 8.35 25.39
C GLY A 74 5.86 7.82 24.39
N GLN A 75 6.35 6.59 24.58
CA GLN A 75 7.26 5.96 23.62
C GLN A 75 6.51 5.59 22.33
N LEU A 76 5.31 5.03 22.46
CA LEU A 76 4.45 4.71 21.32
C LEU A 76 4.03 5.98 20.57
N PHE A 77 3.65 7.03 21.30
CA PHE A 77 3.33 8.33 20.69
C PHE A 77 4.52 8.90 19.90
N ARG A 78 5.72 8.89 20.48
CA ARG A 78 6.94 9.32 19.80
C ARG A 78 7.21 8.48 18.55
N LEU A 79 7.04 7.16 18.62
CA LEU A 79 7.25 6.26 17.48
C LEU A 79 6.30 6.60 16.32
N VAL A 80 5.01 6.80 16.62
CA VAL A 80 4.00 7.19 15.62
C VAL A 80 4.32 8.57 15.04
N SER A 81 4.71 9.54 15.88
CA SER A 81 5.11 10.87 15.43
C SER A 81 6.32 10.84 14.49
N GLU A 82 7.35 10.05 14.81
CA GLU A 82 8.52 9.87 13.95
C GLU A 82 8.17 9.16 12.64
N ALA A 83 7.30 8.14 12.68
CA ALA A 83 6.82 7.46 11.48
C ALA A 83 6.08 8.43 10.54
N HIS A 84 5.24 9.31 11.09
CA HIS A 84 4.58 10.37 10.31
C HIS A 84 5.58 11.38 9.74
N ARG A 85 6.58 11.81 10.53
CA ARG A 85 7.64 12.72 10.05
C ARG A 85 8.40 12.13 8.86
N ILE A 86 8.76 10.85 8.93
CA ILE A 86 9.46 10.14 7.84
C ILE A 86 8.55 10.00 6.62
N ARG A 87 7.29 9.59 6.82
CA ARG A 87 6.30 9.48 5.73
C ARG A 87 6.07 10.80 5.00
N LEU A 88 6.10 11.91 5.72
CA LEU A 88 5.88 13.25 5.20
C LEU A 88 7.18 13.96 4.77
N ALA A 89 8.33 13.28 4.79
CA ALA A 89 9.62 13.90 4.45
C ALA A 89 9.62 14.51 3.04
N HIS A 90 8.90 13.91 2.09
CA HIS A 90 8.77 14.42 0.72
C HIS A 90 8.15 15.83 0.62
N LEU A 91 7.46 16.31 1.67
CA LEU A 91 6.93 17.68 1.71
C LEU A 91 8.05 18.72 1.90
N PHE A 92 9.18 18.31 2.45
CA PHE A 92 10.31 19.19 2.78
C PHE A 92 11.56 18.85 1.96
N ASP A 93 11.60 17.67 1.36
CA ASP A 93 12.61 17.24 0.41
C ASP A 93 11.98 17.06 -0.99
N PRO A 94 12.13 18.06 -1.88
CA PRO A 94 11.54 18.00 -3.22
C PRO A 94 12.17 16.93 -4.12
N VAL A 95 13.33 16.36 -3.76
CA VAL A 95 14.10 15.37 -4.53
C VAL A 95 14.41 14.11 -3.73
N LEU A 96 13.46 13.67 -2.90
CA LEU A 96 13.62 12.54 -1.98
C LEU A 96 14.09 11.25 -2.66
N ALA A 97 13.60 10.94 -3.87
CA ALA A 97 14.02 9.75 -4.60
C ALA A 97 15.50 9.80 -5.04
N VAL A 98 16.09 10.99 -5.26
CA VAL A 98 17.52 11.12 -5.53
C VAL A 98 18.33 10.68 -4.31
N HIS A 99 18.01 11.22 -3.14
CA HIS A 99 18.76 10.96 -1.91
C HIS A 99 18.62 9.53 -1.37
N THR A 100 17.54 8.85 -1.72
CA THR A 100 17.26 7.48 -1.25
C THR A 100 17.61 6.39 -2.26
N SER A 101 18.16 6.76 -3.43
CA SER A 101 18.54 5.83 -4.51
C SER A 101 20.04 5.73 -4.68
N MET A 102 20.50 4.59 -5.19
CA MET A 102 21.90 4.34 -5.51
C MET A 102 22.22 4.83 -6.93
N VAL A 103 21.97 6.12 -7.19
CA VAL A 103 22.23 6.77 -8.48
C VAL A 103 22.82 8.16 -8.28
N ASP A 104 23.69 8.57 -9.19
CA ASP A 104 24.16 9.94 -9.34
C ASP A 104 23.49 10.54 -10.59
N PRO A 105 22.30 11.16 -10.47
CA PRO A 105 21.57 11.62 -11.63
C PRO A 105 22.20 12.88 -12.20
N LEU A 106 22.21 12.96 -13.53
CA LEU A 106 22.72 14.13 -14.25
C LEU A 106 21.72 15.29 -14.16
N PRO A 107 22.17 16.56 -14.26
CA PRO A 107 21.29 17.73 -14.13
C PRO A 107 20.06 17.68 -15.03
N HIS A 108 20.21 17.25 -16.29
CA HIS A 108 19.08 17.14 -17.22
C HIS A 108 18.06 16.08 -16.78
N GLN A 109 18.50 15.01 -16.11
CA GLN A 109 17.60 13.97 -15.59
C GLN A 109 16.78 14.49 -14.41
N ILE A 110 17.40 15.29 -13.54
CA ILE A 110 16.71 15.94 -12.42
C ILE A 110 15.66 16.89 -12.97
N THR A 111 16.02 17.80 -13.87
CA THR A 111 15.07 18.75 -14.47
C THR A 111 13.94 18.02 -15.21
N ALA A 112 14.25 16.97 -15.98
CA ALA A 112 13.22 16.19 -16.68
C ALA A 112 12.21 15.56 -15.70
N VAL A 113 12.67 14.93 -14.61
CA VAL A 113 11.78 14.26 -13.66
C VAL A 113 11.03 15.28 -12.80
N TYR A 114 11.74 16.18 -12.12
CA TYR A 114 11.18 17.01 -11.05
C TYR A 114 10.50 18.27 -11.54
N GLU A 115 10.99 18.90 -12.62
CA GLU A 115 10.39 20.13 -13.14
C GLU A 115 9.38 19.83 -14.26
N SER A 116 9.61 18.79 -15.07
CA SER A 116 8.78 18.53 -16.25
C SER A 116 7.74 17.42 -16.06
N MET A 117 8.11 16.26 -15.50
CA MET A 117 7.20 15.13 -15.37
C MET A 117 6.33 15.22 -14.12
N LEU A 118 6.93 15.41 -12.95
CA LEU A 118 6.26 15.33 -11.66
C LEU A 118 5.06 16.28 -11.49
N PRO A 119 5.09 17.53 -12.00
CA PRO A 119 3.94 18.43 -11.90
C PRO A 119 2.76 18.06 -12.81
N ARG A 120 2.94 17.14 -13.77
CA ARG A 120 1.92 16.78 -14.76
C ARG A 120 1.15 15.56 -14.28
N GLN A 121 0.01 15.80 -13.63
CA GLN A 121 -0.92 14.74 -13.23
C GLN A 121 -2.30 14.97 -13.89
N PRO A 122 -2.80 14.07 -14.76
CA PRO A 122 -2.19 12.79 -15.16
C PRO A 122 -1.00 12.97 -16.14
N LEU A 123 0.02 12.14 -15.98
CA LEU A 123 1.23 12.21 -16.81
C LEU A 123 1.00 11.56 -18.17
N ARG A 124 1.17 12.34 -19.25
CA ARG A 124 1.32 11.84 -20.63
C ARG A 124 2.56 12.47 -21.22
N PHE A 125 3.65 11.71 -21.23
CA PHE A 125 4.98 12.24 -21.56
C PHE A 125 5.74 11.24 -22.42
N LEU A 126 6.43 11.74 -23.46
CA LEU A 126 7.32 10.95 -24.30
C LEU A 126 8.76 11.39 -24.04
N LEU A 127 9.57 10.48 -23.49
CA LEU A 127 11.02 10.63 -23.40
C LEU A 127 11.65 10.28 -24.74
N ALA A 128 12.05 11.29 -25.50
CA ALA A 128 12.62 11.15 -26.84
C ALA A 128 14.12 11.45 -26.89
N ASP A 129 14.81 11.42 -25.73
CA ASP A 129 16.25 11.66 -25.66
C ASP A 129 17.06 10.58 -26.38
N ASP A 130 18.33 10.88 -26.67
CA ASP A 130 19.24 9.94 -27.32
C ASP A 130 19.43 8.63 -26.53
N PRO A 131 19.79 7.53 -27.20
CA PRO A 131 20.24 6.30 -26.53
C PRO A 131 21.38 6.62 -25.56
N GLY A 132 21.30 6.10 -24.34
CA GLY A 132 22.30 6.36 -23.28
C GLY A 132 22.05 7.61 -22.42
N ALA A 133 21.05 8.44 -22.73
CA ALA A 133 20.68 9.61 -21.90
C ALA A 133 20.15 9.26 -20.49
N GLY A 134 19.97 7.96 -20.21
CA GLY A 134 19.51 7.44 -18.91
C GLY A 134 18.00 7.51 -18.72
N LYS A 135 17.21 7.24 -19.78
CA LYS A 135 15.74 7.17 -19.71
C LYS A 135 15.23 6.21 -18.63
N THR A 136 15.89 5.05 -18.46
CA THR A 136 15.58 4.09 -17.39
C THR A 136 15.80 4.68 -15.99
N ILE A 137 16.86 5.47 -15.80
CA ILE A 137 17.13 6.17 -14.54
C ILE A 137 16.04 7.21 -14.27
N MET A 138 15.67 8.00 -15.28
CA MET A 138 14.60 9.00 -15.16
C MET A 138 13.25 8.33 -14.79
N ALA A 139 12.91 7.23 -15.44
CA ALA A 139 11.71 6.46 -15.12
C ALA A 139 11.76 5.89 -13.69
N GLY A 140 12.89 5.31 -13.28
CA GLY A 140 13.08 4.79 -11.92
C GLY A 140 12.98 5.87 -10.84
N LEU A 141 13.56 7.04 -11.08
CA LEU A 141 13.43 8.21 -10.20
C LEU A 141 11.97 8.64 -10.07
N LEU A 142 11.26 8.78 -11.20
CA LEU A 142 9.85 9.16 -11.19
C LEU A 142 8.99 8.14 -10.43
N ILE A 143 9.15 6.84 -10.71
CA ILE A 143 8.38 5.77 -10.04
C ILE A 143 8.62 5.84 -8.52
N LYS A 144 9.88 5.92 -8.09
CA LYS A 144 10.23 5.95 -6.68
C LYS A 144 9.72 7.21 -5.98
N GLU A 145 9.82 8.36 -6.64
CA GLU A 145 9.32 9.62 -6.13
C GLU A 145 7.80 9.57 -5.92
N LEU A 146 7.04 9.04 -6.89
CA LEU A 146 5.59 8.89 -6.77
C LEU A 146 5.20 7.88 -5.67
N ILE A 147 5.93 6.78 -5.50
CA ILE A 147 5.72 5.84 -4.39
C ILE A 147 5.97 6.53 -3.04
N ALA A 148 7.05 7.29 -2.93
CA ALA A 148 7.40 7.99 -1.69
C ALA A 148 6.39 9.07 -1.30
N ARG A 149 5.73 9.69 -2.30
CA ARG A 149 4.60 10.63 -2.12
C ARG A 149 3.28 9.95 -1.81
N GLY A 150 3.16 8.66 -2.13
CA GLY A 150 1.93 7.89 -2.00
C GLY A 150 0.97 8.03 -3.19
N ASP A 151 1.44 8.62 -4.30
CA ASP A 151 0.67 8.84 -5.53
C ASP A 151 0.68 7.60 -6.45
N LEU A 152 1.62 6.67 -6.23
CA LEU A 152 1.74 5.43 -6.99
C LEU A 152 1.75 4.23 -6.04
N GLN A 153 0.87 3.28 -6.30
CA GLN A 153 0.90 1.94 -5.73
C GLN A 153 1.14 0.89 -6.80
N ARG A 154 0.54 1.05 -7.98
CA ARG A 154 0.53 0.07 -9.06
C ARG A 154 1.21 0.61 -10.31
N CYS A 155 2.29 -0.02 -10.74
CA CYS A 155 3.07 0.37 -11.91
C CYS A 155 3.30 -0.81 -12.86
N LEU A 156 3.06 -0.57 -14.15
CA LEU A 156 3.33 -1.52 -15.23
C LEU A 156 4.44 -0.97 -16.15
N VAL A 157 5.53 -1.72 -16.27
CA VAL A 157 6.58 -1.47 -17.26
C VAL A 157 6.40 -2.44 -18.42
N VAL A 158 6.16 -1.91 -19.62
CA VAL A 158 6.09 -2.68 -20.86
C VAL A 158 7.37 -2.45 -21.65
N CYS A 159 8.17 -3.48 -21.86
CA CYS A 159 9.46 -3.36 -22.54
C CYS A 159 9.70 -4.50 -23.54
N PRO A 160 10.67 -4.37 -24.45
CA PRO A 160 11.15 -5.49 -25.26
C PRO A 160 11.60 -6.66 -24.39
N GLY A 161 11.47 -7.89 -24.92
CA GLY A 161 11.82 -9.11 -24.17
C GLY A 161 13.27 -9.14 -23.68
N SER A 162 14.20 -8.59 -24.46
CA SER A 162 15.62 -8.49 -24.14
C SER A 162 15.96 -7.53 -23.00
N LEU A 163 15.06 -6.58 -22.68
CA LEU A 163 15.30 -5.56 -21.66
C LEU A 163 14.60 -5.84 -20.34
N ALA A 164 13.73 -6.86 -20.27
CA ALA A 164 12.92 -7.13 -19.07
C ALA A 164 13.77 -7.42 -17.82
N GLU A 165 14.81 -8.24 -17.96
CA GLU A 165 15.72 -8.56 -16.86
C GLU A 165 16.58 -7.36 -16.48
N GLN A 166 17.05 -6.60 -17.46
CA GLN A 166 17.79 -5.35 -17.20
C GLN A 166 16.94 -4.34 -16.43
N TRP A 167 15.67 -4.14 -16.81
CA TRP A 167 14.74 -3.29 -16.08
C TRP A 167 14.55 -3.76 -14.64
N GLN A 168 14.36 -5.07 -14.43
CA GLN A 168 14.20 -5.64 -13.09
C GLN A 168 15.46 -5.41 -12.24
N ASP A 169 16.63 -5.70 -12.79
CA ASP A 169 17.92 -5.52 -12.11
C ASP A 169 18.18 -4.04 -11.77
N GLU A 170 17.94 -3.12 -12.72
CA GLU A 170 18.15 -1.68 -12.49
C GLU A 170 17.17 -1.14 -11.44
N LEU A 171 15.87 -1.46 -11.55
CA LEU A 171 14.86 -1.03 -10.59
C LEU A 171 15.12 -1.59 -9.18
N TYR A 172 15.56 -2.84 -9.07
CA TYR A 172 15.89 -3.42 -7.78
C TYR A 172 17.18 -2.83 -7.20
N ARG A 173 18.30 -2.86 -7.93
CA ARG A 173 19.61 -2.48 -7.38
C ARG A 173 19.74 -0.98 -7.13
N ARG A 174 19.18 -0.16 -8.02
CA ARG A 174 19.34 1.31 -7.94
C ARG A 174 18.24 1.96 -7.09
N PHE A 175 17.02 1.45 -7.20
CA PHE A 175 15.86 2.10 -6.60
C PHE A 175 15.24 1.31 -5.44
N HIS A 176 15.65 0.06 -5.22
CA HIS A 176 15.06 -0.86 -4.23
C HIS A 176 13.59 -1.16 -4.52
N LEU A 177 13.20 -1.20 -5.80
CA LEU A 177 11.84 -1.47 -6.24
C LEU A 177 11.72 -2.94 -6.71
N PRO A 178 10.96 -3.80 -6.00
CA PRO A 178 10.87 -5.22 -6.29
C PRO A 178 9.88 -5.51 -7.41
N PHE A 179 10.20 -5.10 -8.64
CA PHE A 179 9.36 -5.41 -9.79
C PHE A 179 9.40 -6.90 -10.15
N GLU A 180 8.25 -7.42 -10.54
CA GLU A 180 8.08 -8.81 -10.94
C GLU A 180 7.87 -8.94 -12.45
N ILE A 181 8.69 -9.76 -13.09
CA ILE A 181 8.51 -10.10 -14.51
C ILE A 181 7.34 -11.09 -14.65
N LEU A 182 6.45 -10.78 -15.59
CA LEU A 182 5.35 -11.65 -16.01
C LEU A 182 5.89 -12.94 -16.65
N THR A 183 5.53 -14.08 -16.08
CA THR A 183 5.79 -15.42 -16.63
C THR A 183 4.49 -16.23 -16.73
N ASN A 184 4.50 -17.32 -17.50
CA ASN A 184 3.35 -18.22 -17.58
C ASN A 184 3.05 -18.85 -16.23
N ASP A 185 4.08 -19.32 -15.53
CA ASP A 185 3.94 -19.98 -14.23
C ASP A 185 3.23 -19.08 -13.22
N LYS A 186 3.51 -17.77 -13.24
CA LYS A 186 2.82 -16.79 -12.38
C LYS A 186 1.37 -16.55 -12.78
N LEU A 187 1.09 -16.53 -14.08
CA LEU A 187 -0.29 -16.40 -14.58
C LEU A 187 -1.16 -17.61 -14.20
N GLU A 188 -0.57 -18.80 -14.16
CA GLU A 188 -1.24 -20.05 -13.80
C GLU A 188 -1.37 -20.21 -12.28
N ALA A 189 -0.37 -19.75 -11.51
CA ALA A 189 -0.38 -19.81 -10.05
C ALA A 189 -1.27 -18.75 -9.37
N ALA A 190 -1.83 -17.79 -10.14
CA ALA A 190 -2.64 -16.71 -9.61
C ALA A 190 -3.92 -17.24 -8.91
N ARG A 191 -4.07 -16.93 -7.62
CA ARG A 191 -5.19 -17.41 -6.80
C ARG A 191 -6.53 -16.81 -7.19
N THR A 192 -6.51 -15.58 -7.66
CA THR A 192 -7.67 -14.82 -8.16
C THR A 192 -8.00 -15.15 -9.62
N GLY A 193 -7.15 -15.96 -10.29
CA GLY A 193 -7.20 -16.16 -11.73
C GLY A 193 -6.57 -15.02 -12.55
N ASN A 194 -6.29 -13.87 -11.92
CA ASN A 194 -5.64 -12.73 -12.55
C ASN A 194 -4.42 -12.25 -11.75
N TRP A 195 -3.24 -12.70 -12.16
CA TRP A 195 -1.97 -12.33 -11.54
C TRP A 195 -1.75 -10.80 -11.47
N PHE A 196 -2.25 -10.03 -12.44
CA PHE A 196 -2.12 -8.57 -12.40
C PHE A 196 -2.82 -7.96 -11.19
N LEU A 197 -3.88 -8.56 -10.65
CA LEU A 197 -4.55 -8.05 -9.45
C LEU A 197 -3.75 -8.31 -8.17
N GLU A 198 -2.96 -9.39 -8.15
CA GLU A 198 -2.16 -9.82 -7.00
C GLU A 198 -0.81 -9.09 -6.90
N THR A 199 -0.31 -8.54 -8.01
CA THR A 199 1.01 -7.91 -8.08
C THR A 199 0.93 -6.45 -8.49
N ASN A 200 1.52 -5.59 -7.67
CA ASN A 200 1.45 -4.13 -7.85
C ASN A 200 2.57 -3.57 -8.76
N LEU A 201 3.75 -4.18 -8.79
CA LEU A 201 4.90 -3.70 -9.56
C LEU A 201 5.27 -4.75 -10.62
N VAL A 202 4.89 -4.48 -11.87
CA VAL A 202 4.94 -5.50 -12.94
C VAL A 202 5.83 -5.06 -14.10
N ILE A 203 6.66 -5.98 -14.58
CA ILE A 203 7.36 -5.89 -15.87
C ILE A 203 6.74 -6.90 -16.82
N ALA A 204 6.28 -6.44 -17.97
CA ALA A 204 5.68 -7.29 -18.98
C ALA A 204 6.38 -7.14 -20.33
N ARG A 205 6.72 -8.27 -20.94
CA ARG A 205 7.35 -8.29 -22.26
C ARG A 205 6.32 -7.91 -23.33
N LEU A 206 6.62 -6.91 -24.15
CA LEU A 206 5.74 -6.40 -25.21
C LEU A 206 5.21 -7.50 -26.15
N ASP A 207 6.07 -8.42 -26.57
CA ASP A 207 5.69 -9.51 -27.46
C ASP A 207 4.78 -10.54 -26.79
N LYS A 208 4.92 -10.74 -25.48
CA LYS A 208 4.06 -11.64 -24.72
C LYS A 208 2.66 -11.04 -24.58
N LEU A 209 2.58 -9.76 -24.19
CA LEU A 209 1.31 -9.05 -24.06
C LEU A 209 0.59 -8.95 -25.41
N SER A 210 1.28 -8.53 -26.47
CA SER A 210 0.62 -8.29 -27.77
C SER A 210 0.12 -9.53 -28.49
N ARG A 211 0.62 -10.72 -28.15
CA ARG A 211 0.24 -11.97 -28.85
C ARG A 211 -0.79 -12.82 -28.12
N ASN A 212 -0.92 -12.67 -26.80
CA ASN A 212 -1.78 -13.51 -25.97
C ASN A 212 -3.05 -12.75 -25.58
N GLU A 213 -4.18 -13.14 -26.18
CA GLU A 213 -5.48 -12.50 -25.98
C GLU A 213 -6.03 -12.74 -24.57
N ASP A 214 -5.76 -13.88 -23.95
CA ASP A 214 -6.17 -14.17 -22.57
C ASP A 214 -5.47 -13.23 -21.58
N VAL A 215 -4.18 -12.96 -21.79
CA VAL A 215 -3.41 -12.02 -20.97
C VAL A 215 -3.91 -10.59 -21.19
N GLN A 216 -4.26 -10.21 -22.42
CA GLN A 216 -4.87 -8.91 -22.70
C GLN A 216 -6.24 -8.76 -22.02
N ALA A 217 -7.07 -9.81 -22.03
CA ALA A 217 -8.35 -9.81 -21.34
C ALA A 217 -8.19 -9.64 -19.82
N LYS A 218 -7.18 -10.30 -19.23
CA LYS A 218 -6.83 -10.12 -17.81
C LYS A 218 -6.33 -8.70 -17.51
N LEU A 219 -5.55 -8.10 -18.42
CA LEU A 219 -5.06 -6.74 -18.28
C LEU A 219 -6.17 -5.69 -18.44
N ALA A 220 -7.14 -5.94 -19.33
CA ALA A 220 -8.28 -5.07 -19.60
C ALA A 220 -9.44 -5.23 -18.60
N ALA A 221 -9.27 -6.08 -17.57
CA ALA A 221 -10.29 -6.27 -16.55
C ALA A 221 -10.59 -4.93 -15.83
N PRO A 222 -11.86 -4.60 -15.53
CA PRO A 222 -12.24 -3.29 -14.94
C PRO A 222 -11.54 -2.94 -13.63
N ASP A 223 -11.20 -3.97 -12.85
CA ASP A 223 -10.51 -3.85 -11.56
C ASP A 223 -8.98 -3.75 -11.72
N CYS A 224 -8.45 -4.09 -12.89
CA CYS A 224 -7.01 -4.06 -13.18
C CYS A 224 -6.58 -2.66 -13.62
N ARG A 225 -6.50 -1.75 -12.65
CA ARG A 225 -6.03 -0.37 -12.87
C ARG A 225 -4.56 -0.20 -12.53
N TRP A 226 -3.93 0.74 -13.24
CA TRP A 226 -2.53 1.12 -13.08
C TRP A 226 -2.44 2.62 -12.84
N ASP A 227 -1.61 3.03 -11.88
CA ASP A 227 -1.36 4.44 -11.59
C ASP A 227 -0.35 5.02 -12.59
N LEU A 228 0.59 4.18 -13.04
CA LEU A 228 1.58 4.53 -14.05
C LEU A 228 1.86 3.35 -14.98
N ILE A 229 1.93 3.63 -16.29
CA ILE A 229 2.38 2.70 -17.31
C ILE A 229 3.60 3.30 -18.01
N VAL A 230 4.71 2.57 -18.01
CA VAL A 230 5.95 2.95 -18.69
C VAL A 230 6.14 2.05 -19.89
N CYS A 231 6.12 2.61 -21.10
CA CYS A 231 6.36 1.87 -22.33
C CYS A 231 7.78 2.17 -22.85
N ASP A 232 8.67 1.21 -22.70
CA ASP A 232 10.03 1.29 -23.24
C ASP A 232 10.06 0.88 -24.72
N GLU A 233 10.89 1.57 -25.51
CA GLU A 233 10.94 1.47 -26.96
C GLU A 233 9.55 1.59 -27.62
N ALA A 234 8.76 2.59 -27.19
CA ALA A 234 7.39 2.84 -27.65
C ALA A 234 7.24 2.90 -29.18
N HIS A 235 8.30 3.26 -29.91
CA HIS A 235 8.32 3.22 -31.38
C HIS A 235 8.03 1.81 -31.97
N LYS A 236 8.21 0.74 -31.19
CA LYS A 236 7.85 -0.65 -31.58
C LYS A 236 6.35 -0.90 -31.57
N MET A 237 5.55 0.00 -31.00
CA MET A 237 4.08 0.00 -31.04
C MET A 237 3.58 0.83 -32.22
N SER A 238 4.07 0.56 -33.43
CA SER A 238 3.77 1.34 -34.64
C SER A 238 2.82 0.62 -35.60
N ALA A 239 2.16 1.41 -36.45
CA ALA A 239 1.39 0.95 -37.59
C ALA A 239 2.15 1.25 -38.89
N THR A 240 2.06 0.40 -39.89
CA THR A 240 2.68 0.64 -41.20
C THR A 240 1.63 1.15 -42.18
N PHE A 241 1.99 2.19 -42.95
CA PHE A 241 1.17 2.68 -44.05
C PHE A 241 1.80 2.23 -45.36
N PHE A 242 1.05 1.46 -46.16
CA PHE A 242 1.52 1.00 -47.46
C PHE A 242 0.37 0.97 -48.46
N GLY A 243 0.54 1.61 -49.62
CA GLY A 243 -0.43 1.56 -50.71
C GLY A 243 -1.80 2.20 -50.42
N GLY A 244 -1.89 3.15 -49.48
CA GLY A 244 -3.16 3.78 -49.10
C GLY A 244 -3.88 3.10 -47.94
N GLU A 245 -3.42 1.93 -47.48
CA GLU A 245 -3.99 1.21 -46.35
C GLU A 245 -3.09 1.30 -45.11
N ILE A 246 -3.71 1.47 -43.94
CA ILE A 246 -3.03 1.43 -42.64
C ILE A 246 -3.12 0.00 -42.10
N LYS A 247 -1.97 -0.67 -41.95
CA LYS A 247 -1.86 -1.99 -41.34
C LYS A 247 -1.40 -1.87 -39.89
N TYR A 248 -2.35 -2.02 -38.97
CA TYR A 248 -2.07 -1.99 -37.53
C TYR A 248 -1.40 -3.29 -37.08
N THR A 249 -0.25 -3.16 -36.40
CA THR A 249 0.42 -4.30 -35.78
C THR A 249 -0.29 -4.73 -34.50
N LYS A 250 -0.10 -5.97 -34.06
CA LYS A 250 -0.61 -6.44 -32.75
C LYS A 250 -0.08 -5.59 -31.59
N ARG A 251 1.17 -5.10 -31.69
CA ARG A 251 1.80 -4.21 -30.70
C ARG A 251 1.13 -2.84 -30.67
N TYR A 252 0.74 -2.30 -31.83
CA TYR A 252 -0.04 -1.06 -31.91
C TYR A 252 -1.40 -1.21 -31.22
N ARG A 253 -2.12 -2.29 -31.51
CA ARG A 253 -3.43 -2.56 -30.89
C ARG A 253 -3.34 -2.72 -29.37
N LEU A 254 -2.27 -3.33 -28.86
CA LEU A 254 -2.01 -3.40 -27.41
C LEU A 254 -1.89 -1.99 -26.79
N GLY A 255 -1.25 -1.04 -27.47
CA GLY A 255 -1.13 0.34 -26.98
C GLY A 255 -2.44 1.14 -27.03
N GLN A 256 -3.51 0.60 -27.62
CA GLN A 256 -4.84 1.21 -27.64
C GLN A 256 -5.77 0.68 -26.54
N LEU A 257 -5.39 -0.41 -25.86
CA LEU A 257 -6.09 -0.93 -24.68
C LEU A 257 -5.91 0.03 -23.50
#